data_AF-A0A351MJV4-F1
#
_entry.id   AF-A0A351MJV4-F1
#
_cell.length_a   1.000
_cell.length_b   1.000
_cell.length_c   1.000
_cell.angle_alpha   90.00
_cell.angle_beta   90.00
_cell.angle_gamma   90.00
#
_symmetry.space_group_name_H-M   'P 1'
#
loop_
_entity.id
_entity.type
_entity.pdbx_description
1 polymer ?
#
loop_
_entity_poly.entity_id
_entity_poly.type
_entity_poly.pdbx_seq_one_letter_code
_entity_poly.pdbx_strand_id
1 'polypeptide(L)'
;FSHSAEETLAKWGEREALGDIVLALRRYRPDVVISRFAGDTGDGHGHHQAVGLLVRRAFRAAADPAEYPEHAAAGLQPWQASRLYVDRGPLEGADCQLDVSTWLLPWGATPAGLGARARSRHHSQDMGTAEALAPAPVRMKLIDSIDQADPAADLLAGLDVSLPRLAGEDGLARTLLASAADEIAAASTGLPGLEPSGRGLRVRLGTILDHLRRASARLEDSAAAPPTAD
;
A
#
# COMPACT_ATOMS: atom_id res chain seq x y z
N PHE A 1 0.20 -1.09 -31.07
CA PHE A 1 0.69 -2.04 -30.05
C PHE A 1 2.19 -2.19 -30.26
N SER A 2 2.98 -2.17 -29.19
CA SER A 2 4.44 -2.35 -29.26
C SER A 2 4.80 -3.79 -28.89
N HIS A 3 5.71 -4.40 -29.65
CA HIS A 3 6.04 -5.82 -29.52
C HIS A 3 7.11 -6.09 -28.45
N SER A 4 7.90 -5.07 -28.07
CA SER A 4 8.96 -5.19 -27.07
C SER A 4 8.97 -4.02 -26.08
N ALA A 5 9.64 -4.23 -24.95
CA ALA A 5 9.95 -3.16 -24.00
C ALA A 5 10.74 -2.03 -24.66
N GLU A 6 11.76 -2.36 -25.44
CA GLU A 6 12.62 -1.39 -26.14
C GLU A 6 11.81 -0.47 -27.05
N GLU A 7 10.96 -1.03 -27.90
CA GLU A 7 10.08 -0.23 -28.78
C GLU A 7 9.13 0.66 -27.97
N THR A 8 8.67 0.17 -26.82
CA THR A 8 7.78 0.95 -25.95
C THR A 8 8.52 2.12 -25.30
N LEU A 9 9.68 1.86 -24.71
CA LEU A 9 10.49 2.88 -24.03
C LEU A 9 11.00 3.94 -25.00
N ALA A 10 11.36 3.54 -26.23
CA ALA A 10 11.73 4.50 -27.29
C ALA A 10 10.58 5.45 -27.65
N LYS A 11 9.31 4.99 -27.58
CA LYS A 11 8.14 5.82 -27.85
C LYS A 11 7.72 6.68 -26.65
N TRP A 12 7.83 6.15 -25.44
CA TRP A 12 7.43 6.85 -24.22
C TRP A 12 8.44 7.89 -23.76
N GLY A 13 9.73 7.69 -24.09
CA GLY A 13 10.82 8.39 -23.42
C GLY A 13 11.12 7.67 -22.11
N GLU A 14 12.23 6.93 -22.08
CA GLU A 14 12.57 6.08 -20.93
C GLU A 14 12.79 6.91 -19.66
N ARG A 15 13.43 8.08 -19.78
CA ARG A 15 13.68 8.97 -18.66
C ARG A 15 12.38 9.56 -18.12
N GLU A 16 11.49 10.00 -19.00
CA GLU A 16 10.20 10.57 -18.63
C GLU A 16 9.33 9.52 -17.94
N ALA A 17 9.18 8.34 -18.54
CA ALA A 17 8.40 7.25 -17.98
C ALA A 17 8.96 6.71 -16.64
N LEU A 18 10.29 6.63 -16.50
CA LEU A 18 10.92 6.30 -15.22
C LEU A 18 10.65 7.40 -14.18
N GLY A 19 10.76 8.66 -14.58
CA GLY A 19 10.51 9.84 -13.76
C GLY A 19 9.11 9.84 -13.14
N ASP A 20 8.08 9.50 -13.92
CA ASP A 20 6.69 9.40 -13.42
C ASP A 20 6.53 8.36 -12.31
N ILE A 21 7.20 7.21 -12.42
CA ILE A 21 7.16 6.18 -11.37
C ILE A 21 7.95 6.64 -10.15
N VAL A 22 9.13 7.25 -10.33
CA VAL A 22 9.92 7.84 -9.24
C VAL A 22 9.13 8.92 -8.51
N LEU A 23 8.42 9.77 -9.24
CA LEU A 23 7.55 10.81 -8.70
C LEU A 23 6.46 10.19 -7.82
N ALA A 24 5.79 9.13 -8.30
CA ALA A 24 4.77 8.42 -7.54
C ALA A 24 5.35 7.80 -6.24
N LEU A 25 6.52 7.15 -6.31
CA LEU A 25 7.16 6.55 -5.14
C LEU A 25 7.54 7.61 -4.09
N ARG A 26 8.12 8.74 -4.50
CA ARG A 26 8.45 9.86 -3.58
C ARG A 26 7.20 10.51 -2.99
N ARG A 27 6.10 10.56 -3.74
CA ARG A 27 4.83 11.16 -3.31
C ARG A 27 4.07 10.29 -2.32
N TYR A 28 3.89 9.01 -2.64
CA TYR A 28 3.08 8.09 -1.82
C TYR A 28 3.86 7.42 -0.70
N ARG A 29 5.20 7.44 -0.78
CA ARG A 29 6.12 6.90 0.22
C ARG A 29 5.72 5.47 0.68
N PRO A 30 5.54 4.51 -0.25
CA PRO A 30 5.12 3.16 0.12
C PRO A 30 6.25 2.41 0.83
N ASP A 31 5.90 1.59 1.82
CA ASP A 31 6.87 0.65 2.42
C ASP A 31 7.16 -0.54 1.51
N VAL A 32 6.15 -1.02 0.81
CA VAL A 32 6.25 -2.18 -0.07
C VAL A 32 5.69 -1.81 -1.43
N VAL A 33 6.45 -2.12 -2.49
CA VAL A 33 6.02 -1.98 -3.88
C VAL A 33 5.70 -3.36 -4.42
N ILE A 34 4.53 -3.52 -5.04
CA ILE A 34 4.14 -4.76 -5.72
C ILE A 34 3.95 -4.43 -7.21
N SER A 35 4.84 -4.92 -8.05
CA SER A 35 4.71 -4.84 -9.51
C SER A 35 3.82 -5.96 -10.01
N ARG A 36 2.92 -5.67 -10.96
CA ARG A 36 2.18 -6.73 -11.67
C ARG A 36 3.06 -7.48 -12.67
N PHE A 37 4.07 -6.80 -13.20
CA PHE A 37 4.89 -7.27 -14.32
C PHE A 37 6.34 -7.45 -13.91
N ALA A 38 6.97 -8.52 -14.40
CA ALA A 38 8.35 -8.87 -14.08
C ALA A 38 9.38 -8.05 -14.87
N GLY A 39 9.02 -7.51 -16.02
CA GLY A 39 9.94 -6.87 -16.97
C GLY A 39 10.61 -7.85 -17.94
N ASP A 40 10.03 -9.04 -18.14
CA ASP A 40 10.54 -10.05 -19.05
C ASP A 40 9.48 -10.47 -20.09
N THR A 41 9.88 -11.29 -21.07
CA THR A 41 8.99 -11.71 -22.17
C THR A 41 7.76 -12.48 -21.69
N GLY A 42 7.74 -13.00 -20.46
CA GLY A 42 6.59 -13.66 -19.84
C GLY A 42 5.42 -12.72 -19.54
N ASP A 43 5.65 -11.39 -19.49
CA ASP A 43 4.59 -10.40 -19.27
C ASP A 43 3.70 -10.15 -20.50
N GLY A 44 4.01 -10.80 -21.63
CA GLY A 44 3.30 -10.62 -22.88
C GLY A 44 3.80 -9.39 -23.63
N HIS A 45 2.98 -8.36 -23.74
CA HIS A 45 3.26 -7.26 -24.66
C HIS A 45 4.25 -6.22 -24.16
N GLY A 46 4.84 -5.46 -25.08
CA GLY A 46 5.93 -4.52 -24.80
C GLY A 46 5.66 -3.53 -23.67
N HIS A 47 4.43 -3.03 -23.53
CA HIS A 47 4.10 -2.12 -22.43
C HIS A 47 4.17 -2.75 -21.03
N HIS A 48 3.79 -4.03 -20.88
CA HIS A 48 3.90 -4.71 -19.60
C HIS A 48 5.38 -4.94 -19.24
N GLN A 49 6.16 -5.40 -20.23
CA GLN A 49 7.60 -5.58 -20.10
C GLN A 49 8.28 -4.26 -19.70
N ALA A 50 7.95 -3.15 -20.38
CA ALA A 50 8.49 -1.83 -20.09
C ALA A 50 8.17 -1.39 -18.65
N VAL A 51 6.91 -1.51 -18.21
CA VAL A 51 6.52 -1.16 -16.82
C VAL A 51 7.28 -2.01 -15.81
N GLY A 52 7.39 -3.32 -16.02
CA GLY A 52 8.13 -4.20 -15.11
C GLY A 52 9.61 -3.83 -14.97
N LEU A 53 10.26 -3.43 -16.08
CA LEU A 53 11.64 -2.93 -16.06
C LEU A 53 11.76 -1.59 -15.33
N LEU A 54 10.84 -0.65 -15.62
CA LEU A 54 10.87 0.68 -15.02
C LEU A 54 10.62 0.64 -13.51
N VAL A 55 9.69 -0.16 -13.02
CA VAL A 55 9.41 -0.28 -11.56
C VAL A 55 10.63 -0.78 -10.80
N ARG A 56 11.36 -1.78 -11.34
CA ARG A 56 12.59 -2.28 -10.72
C ARG A 56 13.66 -1.20 -10.57
N ARG A 57 13.82 -0.36 -11.59
CA ARG A 57 14.76 0.77 -11.55
C ARG A 57 14.29 1.88 -10.63
N ALA A 58 13.00 2.21 -10.69
CA ALA A 58 12.39 3.25 -9.87
C ALA A 58 12.52 2.95 -8.38
N PHE A 59 12.49 1.68 -7.97
CA PHE A 59 12.63 1.27 -6.57
C PHE A 59 13.91 1.81 -5.90
N ARG A 60 15.03 1.88 -6.63
CA ARG A 60 16.29 2.47 -6.15
C ARG A 60 16.42 3.95 -6.52
N ALA A 61 16.02 4.33 -7.73
CA ALA A 61 16.09 5.74 -8.17
C ALA A 61 15.25 6.68 -7.31
N ALA A 62 14.14 6.20 -6.72
CA ALA A 62 13.34 7.01 -5.81
C ALA A 62 14.08 7.44 -4.55
N ALA A 63 15.07 6.65 -4.10
CA ALA A 63 15.89 6.91 -2.93
C ALA A 63 17.12 7.79 -3.20
N ASP A 64 17.51 7.95 -4.47
CA ASP A 64 18.69 8.71 -4.85
C ASP A 64 18.34 10.20 -5.10
N PRO A 65 18.86 11.16 -4.31
CA PRO A 65 18.63 12.59 -4.55
C PRO A 65 19.23 13.12 -5.86
N ALA A 66 20.20 12.42 -6.47
CA ALA A 66 20.77 12.79 -7.77
C ALA A 66 19.87 12.38 -8.95
N GLU A 67 18.98 11.41 -8.74
CA GLU A 67 17.96 11.02 -9.72
C GLU A 67 16.76 11.97 -9.64
N TYR A 68 16.38 12.56 -10.77
CA TYR A 68 15.27 13.54 -10.86
C TYR A 68 15.32 14.64 -9.78
N PRO A 69 16.41 15.44 -9.68
CA PRO A 69 16.54 16.52 -8.70
C PRO A 69 15.43 17.58 -8.83
N GLU A 70 14.83 17.72 -10.02
CA GLU A 70 13.69 18.59 -10.29
C GLU A 70 12.46 18.28 -9.41
N HIS A 71 12.32 17.05 -8.90
CA HIS A 71 11.22 16.69 -7.98
C HIS A 71 11.28 17.45 -6.65
N ALA A 72 12.47 17.92 -6.25
CA ALA A 72 12.63 18.72 -5.03
C ALA A 72 11.87 20.06 -5.13
N ALA A 73 11.70 20.62 -6.34
CA ALA A 73 10.91 21.83 -6.55
C ALA A 73 9.41 21.62 -6.24
N ALA A 74 8.93 20.37 -6.30
CA ALA A 74 7.58 19.98 -5.89
C ALA A 74 7.50 19.59 -4.39
N GLY A 75 8.57 19.81 -3.62
CA GLY A 75 8.65 19.45 -2.20
C GLY A 75 8.82 17.95 -1.94
N LEU A 76 9.11 17.15 -2.97
CA LEU A 76 9.23 15.70 -2.84
C LEU A 76 10.66 15.32 -2.44
N GLN A 77 10.78 14.66 -1.29
CA GLN A 77 12.05 14.13 -0.80
C GLN A 77 12.33 12.73 -1.36
N PRO A 78 13.61 12.30 -1.42
CA PRO A 78 13.93 10.91 -1.73
C PRO A 78 13.20 9.94 -0.80
N TRP A 79 12.80 8.79 -1.34
CA TRP A 79 12.11 7.76 -0.60
C TRP A 79 12.58 6.37 -1.03
N GLN A 80 12.99 5.57 -0.05
CA GLN A 80 13.32 4.16 -0.24
C GLN A 80 12.20 3.32 0.33
N ALA A 81 11.47 2.63 -0.54
CA ALA A 81 10.60 1.54 -0.11
C ALA A 81 11.45 0.38 0.43
N SER A 82 10.94 -0.36 1.41
CA SER A 82 11.66 -1.46 2.05
C SER A 82 11.82 -2.64 1.11
N ARG A 83 10.76 -2.99 0.36
CA ARG A 83 10.70 -4.21 -0.46
C ARG A 83 10.01 -3.99 -1.79
N LEU A 84 10.49 -4.69 -2.82
CA LEU A 84 9.86 -4.80 -4.12
C LEU A 84 9.49 -6.26 -4.40
N TYR A 85 8.20 -6.51 -4.60
CA TYR A 85 7.69 -7.80 -5.05
C TYR A 85 7.16 -7.73 -6.48
N VAL A 86 7.09 -8.89 -7.13
CA VAL A 86 6.30 -9.07 -8.34
C VAL A 86 5.17 -10.07 -8.08
N ASP A 87 3.96 -9.76 -8.54
CA ASP A 87 2.83 -10.68 -8.58
C ASP A 87 3.11 -11.81 -9.59
N ARG A 88 3.06 -13.05 -9.11
CA ARG A 88 3.29 -14.28 -9.88
C ARG A 88 1.99 -14.94 -10.36
N GLY A 89 0.83 -14.45 -9.93
CA GLY A 89 -0.45 -15.08 -10.23
C GLY A 89 -0.46 -16.58 -9.87
N PRO A 90 -0.83 -17.49 -10.80
CA PRO A 90 -0.87 -18.92 -10.52
C PRO A 90 0.51 -19.61 -10.59
N LEU A 91 1.58 -18.89 -10.92
CA LEU A 91 2.90 -19.49 -11.15
C LEU A 91 3.55 -19.95 -9.83
N GLU A 92 4.29 -21.06 -9.90
CA GLU A 92 5.10 -21.58 -8.79
C GLU A 92 6.32 -20.69 -8.48
N GLY A 93 6.95 -20.94 -7.31
CA GLY A 93 8.16 -20.26 -6.86
C GLY A 93 7.89 -18.86 -6.28
N ALA A 94 6.81 -18.72 -5.50
CA ALA A 94 6.50 -17.52 -4.75
C ALA A 94 7.18 -17.57 -3.38
N ASP A 95 7.72 -16.43 -2.96
CA ASP A 95 8.33 -16.29 -1.65
C ASP A 95 7.26 -15.94 -0.61
N CYS A 96 6.34 -15.04 -0.96
CA CYS A 96 5.26 -14.59 -0.08
C CYS A 96 3.89 -14.96 -0.66
N GLN A 97 2.96 -15.37 0.20
CA GLN A 97 1.57 -15.62 -0.17
C GLN A 97 0.62 -14.89 0.77
N LEU A 98 -0.38 -14.22 0.19
CA LEU A 98 -1.44 -13.55 0.94
C LEU A 98 -2.77 -14.14 0.51
N ASP A 99 -3.45 -14.84 1.43
CA ASP A 99 -4.83 -15.24 1.20
C ASP A 99 -5.74 -14.02 1.34
N VAL A 100 -6.33 -13.60 0.23
CA VAL A 100 -7.21 -12.43 0.13
C VAL A 100 -8.70 -12.79 0.22
N SER A 101 -9.02 -14.05 0.50
CA SER A 101 -10.38 -14.58 0.52
C SER A 101 -10.87 -15.00 1.92
N THR A 102 -9.97 -15.06 2.90
CA THR A 102 -10.27 -15.60 4.24
C THR A 102 -10.57 -14.54 5.30
N TRP A 103 -10.31 -13.25 5.01
CA TRP A 103 -10.53 -12.16 5.94
C TRP A 103 -11.42 -11.07 5.35
N LEU A 104 -12.16 -10.38 6.22
CA LEU A 104 -13.11 -9.33 5.86
C LEU A 104 -12.50 -7.95 6.08
N LEU A 105 -12.70 -7.07 5.09
CA LEU A 105 -12.51 -5.63 5.26
C LEU A 105 -13.59 -5.07 6.21
N PRO A 106 -13.37 -3.89 6.82
CA PRO A 106 -14.33 -3.29 7.76
C PRO A 106 -15.77 -3.13 7.24
N TRP A 107 -15.94 -3.07 5.92
CA TRP A 107 -17.23 -2.99 5.23
C TRP A 107 -17.83 -4.35 4.82
N GLY A 108 -17.29 -5.47 5.34
CA GLY A 108 -17.90 -6.80 5.25
C GLY A 108 -17.67 -7.56 3.95
N ALA A 109 -16.73 -7.14 3.10
CA ALA A 109 -16.32 -7.88 1.91
C ALA A 109 -14.89 -8.40 2.06
N THR A 110 -14.58 -9.55 1.49
CA THR A 110 -13.19 -9.99 1.33
C THR A 110 -12.49 -9.12 0.28
N PRO A 111 -11.16 -8.93 0.37
CA PRO A 111 -10.43 -8.26 -0.70
C PRO A 111 -10.60 -8.95 -2.07
N ALA A 112 -10.66 -10.29 -2.11
CA ALA A 112 -10.95 -11.05 -3.33
C ALA A 112 -12.32 -10.67 -3.93
N GLY A 113 -13.37 -10.64 -3.12
CA GLY A 113 -14.71 -10.26 -3.56
C GLY A 113 -14.81 -8.81 -4.02
N LEU A 114 -14.13 -7.90 -3.30
CA LEU A 114 -14.01 -6.51 -3.75
C LEU A 114 -13.27 -6.41 -5.09
N GLY A 115 -12.19 -7.15 -5.26
CA GLY A 115 -11.42 -7.23 -6.51
C GLY A 115 -12.26 -7.75 -7.68
N ALA A 116 -13.03 -8.82 -7.49
CA ALA A 116 -13.93 -9.35 -8.51
C ALA A 116 -15.02 -8.34 -8.92
N ARG A 117 -15.59 -7.62 -7.95
CA ARG A 117 -16.56 -6.53 -8.19
C ARG A 117 -15.93 -5.32 -8.89
N ALA A 118 -14.69 -4.98 -8.57
CA ALA A 118 -13.97 -3.91 -9.27
C ALA A 118 -13.70 -4.32 -10.72
N ARG A 119 -13.24 -5.56 -10.94
CA ARG A 119 -12.95 -6.11 -12.26
C ARG A 119 -14.19 -6.14 -13.16
N SER A 120 -15.38 -6.41 -12.61
CA SER A 120 -16.63 -6.36 -13.38
C SER A 120 -17.07 -4.96 -13.83
N ARG A 121 -16.42 -3.90 -13.35
CA ARG A 121 -16.60 -2.52 -13.84
C ARG A 121 -15.78 -2.19 -15.09
N HIS A 122 -14.86 -3.06 -15.49
CA HIS A 122 -14.10 -2.94 -16.75
C HIS A 122 -14.95 -3.42 -17.94
N HIS A 123 -16.10 -2.75 -18.16
CA HIS A 123 -17.13 -3.18 -19.09
C HIS A 123 -16.67 -3.23 -20.55
N SER A 124 -15.77 -2.33 -20.98
CA SER A 124 -15.25 -2.32 -22.34
C SER A 124 -14.06 -3.26 -22.58
N GLN A 125 -13.58 -3.93 -21.54
CA GLN A 125 -12.45 -4.88 -21.61
C GLN A 125 -12.88 -6.34 -21.47
N ASP A 126 -14.19 -6.61 -21.33
CA ASP A 126 -14.74 -7.95 -21.10
C ASP A 126 -14.08 -8.69 -19.92
N MET A 127 -13.89 -7.97 -18.81
CA MET A 127 -13.18 -8.48 -17.64
C MET A 127 -14.12 -8.92 -16.50
N GLY A 128 -15.42 -9.06 -16.78
CA GLY A 128 -16.39 -9.52 -15.79
C GLY A 128 -16.12 -10.95 -15.34
N THR A 129 -15.86 -11.14 -14.04
CA THR A 129 -15.71 -12.47 -13.45
C THR A 129 -16.57 -12.60 -12.21
N ALA A 130 -17.17 -13.77 -12.03
CA ALA A 130 -17.80 -14.13 -10.76
C ALA A 130 -16.74 -14.17 -9.65
N GLU A 131 -17.16 -13.90 -8.42
CA GLU A 131 -16.33 -14.06 -7.24
C GLU A 131 -15.99 -15.55 -7.04
N ALA A 132 -14.71 -15.85 -6.80
CA ALA A 132 -14.29 -17.21 -6.49
C ALA A 132 -14.65 -17.54 -5.03
N LEU A 133 -15.36 -18.63 -4.80
CA LEU A 133 -15.74 -19.10 -3.46
C LEU A 133 -14.64 -19.90 -2.76
N ALA A 134 -13.60 -20.31 -3.49
CA ALA A 134 -12.47 -21.07 -2.96
C ALA A 134 -11.29 -20.14 -2.61
N PRO A 135 -10.41 -20.56 -1.67
CA PRO A 135 -9.19 -19.83 -1.36
C PRO A 135 -8.37 -19.48 -2.60
N ALA A 136 -8.06 -18.19 -2.74
CA ALA A 136 -7.33 -17.64 -3.87
C ALA A 136 -6.13 -16.82 -3.36
N PRO A 137 -5.02 -17.47 -2.97
CA PRO A 137 -3.85 -16.74 -2.50
C PRO A 137 -3.23 -15.93 -3.64
N VAL A 138 -2.97 -14.66 -3.37
CA VAL A 138 -2.07 -13.85 -4.19
C VAL A 138 -0.65 -14.30 -3.88
N ARG A 139 0.10 -14.63 -4.93
CA ARG A 139 1.46 -15.16 -4.83
C ARG A 139 2.45 -14.13 -5.32
N MET A 140 3.46 -13.84 -4.52
CA MET A 140 4.42 -12.78 -4.79
C MET A 140 5.84 -13.32 -4.66
N LYS A 141 6.72 -12.85 -5.54
CA LYS A 141 8.15 -13.14 -5.50
C LYS A 141 8.91 -11.88 -5.12
N LEU A 142 9.83 -11.97 -4.17
CA LEU A 142 10.68 -10.84 -3.78
C LEU A 142 11.71 -10.61 -4.88
N ILE A 143 11.84 -9.36 -5.32
CA ILE A 143 12.75 -8.94 -6.39
C ILE A 143 13.91 -8.11 -5.85
N ASP A 144 13.65 -7.22 -4.89
CA ASP A 144 14.66 -6.39 -4.24
C ASP A 144 14.22 -6.02 -2.81
N SER A 145 15.16 -5.82 -1.90
CA SER A 145 14.93 -5.37 -0.53
C SER A 145 16.10 -4.55 0.00
N ILE A 146 15.80 -3.64 0.94
CA ILE A 146 16.81 -2.98 1.79
C ILE A 146 16.87 -3.52 3.21
N ASP A 147 15.89 -4.33 3.60
CA ASP A 147 15.88 -5.01 4.88
C ASP A 147 16.29 -6.48 4.75
N GLN A 148 16.61 -7.12 5.89
CA GLN A 148 16.95 -8.54 5.95
C GLN A 148 15.72 -9.41 6.26
N ALA A 149 14.51 -8.95 5.91
CA ALA A 149 13.31 -9.69 6.26
C ALA A 149 13.22 -11.03 5.51
N ASP A 150 12.71 -12.04 6.19
CA ASP A 150 12.41 -13.32 5.60
C ASP A 150 11.33 -13.15 4.52
N PRO A 151 11.63 -13.43 3.23
CA PRO A 151 10.67 -13.31 2.15
C PRO A 151 9.44 -14.22 2.31
N ALA A 152 9.56 -15.30 3.10
CA ALA A 152 8.49 -16.23 3.43
C ALA A 152 7.60 -15.79 4.59
N ALA A 153 7.98 -14.72 5.30
CA ALA A 153 7.14 -14.13 6.34
C ALA A 153 5.99 -13.30 5.74
N ASP A 154 5.14 -12.77 6.62
CA ASP A 154 4.09 -11.82 6.26
C ASP A 154 4.65 -10.65 5.44
N LEU A 155 3.87 -10.15 4.47
CA LEU A 155 4.26 -9.07 3.56
C LEU A 155 4.82 -7.85 4.31
N LEU A 156 4.25 -7.55 5.48
CA LEU A 156 4.59 -6.40 6.32
C LEU A 156 5.44 -6.77 7.54
N ALA A 157 5.91 -8.02 7.64
CA ALA A 157 6.69 -8.50 8.78
C ALA A 157 7.91 -7.60 9.03
N GLY A 158 8.10 -7.17 10.28
CA GLY A 158 9.23 -6.32 10.67
C GLY A 158 9.11 -4.85 10.25
N LEU A 159 8.05 -4.45 9.54
CA LEU A 159 7.76 -3.05 9.26
C LEU A 159 6.93 -2.46 10.41
N ASP A 160 7.25 -1.23 10.79
CA ASP A 160 6.37 -0.45 11.65
C ASP A 160 5.14 -0.04 10.82
N VAL A 161 3.99 -0.61 11.19
CA VAL A 161 2.66 -0.33 10.61
C VAL A 161 1.73 0.33 11.64
N SER A 162 2.31 0.87 12.72
CA SER A 162 1.56 1.51 13.79
C SER A 162 1.05 2.90 13.38
N LEU A 163 -0.06 3.34 13.98
CA LEU A 163 -0.58 4.69 13.76
C LEU A 163 0.43 5.80 14.10
N PRO A 164 1.20 5.75 15.22
CA PRO A 164 2.21 6.76 15.55
C PRO A 164 3.20 7.06 14.43
N ARG A 165 3.51 6.07 13.59
CA ARG A 165 4.41 6.23 12.44
C ARG A 165 3.92 7.27 11.45
N LEU A 166 2.60 7.43 11.29
CA LEU A 166 2.00 8.39 10.36
C LEU A 166 2.28 9.84 10.75
N ALA A 167 2.69 10.12 11.99
CA ALA A 167 3.07 11.46 12.45
C ALA A 167 4.37 11.98 11.81
N GLY A 168 5.15 11.14 11.14
CA GLY A 168 6.47 11.55 10.63
C GLY A 168 7.36 11.97 11.80
N GLU A 169 7.88 13.20 11.78
CA GLU A 169 8.72 13.76 12.86
C GLU A 169 7.95 14.53 13.94
N ASP A 170 6.65 14.81 13.72
CA ASP A 170 5.83 15.62 14.65
C ASP A 170 5.58 14.89 15.97
N GLY A 171 6.14 15.42 17.06
CA GLY A 171 6.03 14.84 18.40
C GLY A 171 4.63 14.86 18.98
N LEU A 172 3.85 15.92 18.72
CA LEU A 172 2.48 16.04 19.22
C LEU A 172 1.56 15.07 18.49
N ALA A 173 1.61 15.07 17.16
CA ALA A 173 0.85 14.14 16.34
C ALA A 173 1.17 12.68 16.71
N ARG A 174 2.44 12.37 16.99
CA ARG A 174 2.86 11.02 17.41
C ARG A 174 2.21 10.59 18.71
N THR A 175 2.22 11.45 19.75
CA THR A 175 1.57 11.16 21.03
C THR A 175 0.06 10.95 20.87
N LEU A 176 -0.59 11.75 20.03
CA LEU A 176 -2.03 11.64 19.82
C LEU A 176 -2.43 10.38 19.05
N LEU A 177 -1.65 10.02 18.02
CA LEU A 177 -1.86 8.78 17.28
C LEU A 177 -1.55 7.55 18.13
N ALA A 178 -0.61 7.64 19.07
CA ALA A 178 -0.38 6.59 20.07
C ALA A 178 -1.60 6.43 21.00
N SER A 179 -2.11 7.54 21.54
CA SER A 179 -3.33 7.52 22.36
C SER A 179 -4.53 6.96 21.59
N ALA A 180 -4.69 7.33 20.31
CA ALA A 180 -5.76 6.80 19.47
C ALA A 180 -5.60 5.29 19.22
N ALA A 181 -4.37 4.82 19.00
CA ALA A 181 -4.07 3.40 18.85
C ALA A 181 -4.43 2.60 20.11
N ASP A 182 -4.07 3.10 21.29
CA ASP A 182 -4.40 2.47 22.57
C ASP A 182 -5.92 2.41 22.79
N GLU A 183 -6.64 3.49 22.46
CA GLU A 183 -8.09 3.55 22.55
C GLU A 183 -8.78 2.57 21.59
N ILE A 184 -8.30 2.44 20.35
CA ILE A 184 -8.78 1.45 19.37
C ILE A 184 -8.50 0.03 19.86
N ALA A 185 -7.31 -0.24 20.39
CA ALA A 185 -6.94 -1.56 20.92
C ALA A 185 -7.83 -1.95 22.12
N ALA A 186 -8.08 -1.03 23.05
CA ALA A 186 -8.98 -1.24 24.18
C ALA A 186 -10.42 -1.50 23.73
N ALA A 187 -10.91 -0.77 22.71
CA ALA A 187 -12.23 -1.02 22.14
C ALA A 187 -12.33 -2.39 21.43
N SER A 188 -11.20 -2.88 20.89
CA SER A 188 -11.11 -4.12 20.12
C SER A 188 -10.95 -5.38 20.98
N THR A 189 -10.42 -5.28 22.20
CA THR A 189 -10.35 -6.40 23.15
C THR A 189 -11.72 -6.76 23.73
N GLY A 190 -12.68 -5.83 23.75
CA GLY A 190 -14.09 -6.08 24.13
C GLY A 190 -14.96 -6.67 23.01
N LEU A 191 -14.34 -7.30 22.01
CA LEU A 191 -14.91 -7.48 20.67
C LEU A 191 -14.76 -8.91 20.09
N PRO A 192 -14.96 -10.02 20.85
CA PRO A 192 -14.91 -11.35 20.23
C PRO A 192 -16.09 -11.53 19.27
N GLY A 193 -15.81 -11.97 18.04
CA GLY A 193 -16.81 -12.35 17.03
C GLY A 193 -17.59 -11.18 16.45
N LEU A 194 -17.20 -10.72 15.26
CA LEU A 194 -18.04 -9.84 14.44
C LEU A 194 -19.21 -10.66 13.88
N GLU A 195 -20.31 -10.74 14.63
CA GLU A 195 -21.57 -11.27 14.11
C GLU A 195 -22.06 -10.39 12.93
N PRO A 196 -22.48 -10.98 11.80
CA PRO A 196 -22.89 -10.25 10.58
C PRO A 196 -24.10 -9.32 10.77
N SER A 197 -24.82 -9.44 11.89
CA SER A 197 -25.95 -8.57 12.19
C SER A 197 -25.44 -7.18 12.58
N GLY A 198 -25.47 -6.25 11.61
CA GLY A 198 -24.84 -4.91 11.66
C GLY A 198 -25.22 -3.97 12.81
N ARG A 199 -25.96 -4.41 13.83
CA ARG A 199 -26.19 -3.68 15.08
C ARG A 199 -24.90 -3.63 15.93
N GLY A 200 -24.15 -4.73 16.01
CA GLY A 200 -22.87 -4.79 16.73
C GLY A 200 -21.80 -3.90 16.10
N LEU A 201 -21.68 -3.95 14.77
CA LEU A 201 -20.76 -3.10 14.01
C LEU A 201 -21.10 -1.60 14.13
N ARG A 202 -22.39 -1.22 14.07
CA ARG A 202 -22.82 0.18 14.20
C ARG A 202 -22.51 0.78 15.58
N VAL A 203 -22.76 0.03 16.65
CA VAL A 203 -22.43 0.50 18.01
C VAL A 203 -20.92 0.70 18.15
N ARG A 204 -20.13 -0.23 17.62
CA ARG A 204 -18.67 -0.21 17.74
C ARG A 204 -17.99 0.82 16.83
N LEU A 205 -18.52 1.05 15.62
CA LEU A 205 -18.16 2.21 14.79
C LEU A 205 -18.53 3.53 15.48
N GLY A 206 -19.66 3.56 16.19
CA GLY A 206 -20.02 4.70 17.05
C GLY A 206 -18.99 4.95 18.14
N THR A 207 -18.52 3.89 18.82
CA THR A 207 -17.46 3.98 19.82
C THR A 207 -16.14 4.49 19.23
N ILE A 208 -15.69 3.93 18.10
CA ILE A 208 -14.48 4.39 17.40
C ILE A 208 -14.63 5.86 16.98
N LEU A 209 -15.77 6.24 16.43
CA LEU A 209 -16.05 7.62 16.03
C LEU A 209 -16.03 8.59 17.22
N ASP A 210 -16.53 8.17 18.38
CA ASP A 210 -16.47 8.98 19.61
C ASP A 210 -15.05 9.07 20.17
N HIS A 211 -14.23 8.03 20.04
CA HIS A 211 -12.80 8.09 20.34
C HIS A 211 -12.06 9.08 19.43
N LEU A 212 -12.30 9.00 18.12
CA LEU A 212 -11.74 9.94 17.14
C LEU A 212 -12.16 11.40 17.42
N ARG A 213 -13.43 11.62 17.79
CA ARG A 213 -13.92 12.95 18.19
C ARG A 213 -13.24 13.48 19.44
N ARG A 214 -13.04 12.63 20.46
CA ARG A 214 -12.31 13.01 21.68
C ARG A 214 -10.84 13.35 21.38
N ALA A 215 -10.18 12.58 20.52
CA ALA A 215 -8.82 12.88 20.07
C ALA A 215 -8.76 14.22 19.32
N SER A 216 -9.74 14.50 18.46
CA SER A 216 -9.87 15.80 17.76
C SER A 216 -10.08 16.97 18.73
N ALA A 217 -10.91 16.82 19.76
CA ALA A 217 -11.12 17.87 20.76
C ALA A 217 -9.85 18.16 21.58
N ARG A 218 -9.11 17.11 21.98
CA ARG A 218 -7.82 17.25 22.68
C ARG A 218 -6.77 17.98 21.82
N LEU A 219 -6.80 17.75 20.50
CA LEU A 219 -5.97 18.45 19.52
C LEU A 219 -6.29 19.94 19.47
N GLU A 220 -7.58 20.29 19.41
CA GLU A 220 -8.04 21.68 19.41
C GLU A 220 -7.69 22.40 20.72
N ASP A 221 -7.87 21.72 21.86
CA ASP A 221 -7.52 22.25 23.18
C ASP A 221 -6.00 22.47 23.33
N SER A 222 -5.18 21.55 22.81
CA SER A 222 -3.72 21.67 22.84
C SER A 222 -3.22 22.79 21.90
N ALA A 223 -3.92 23.06 20.80
CA ALA A 223 -3.60 24.17 19.90
C ALA A 223 -4.05 25.53 20.47
N ALA A 224 -5.05 25.53 21.37
CA ALA A 224 -5.57 26.72 22.04
C ALA A 224 -4.79 27.11 23.31
N ALA A 225 -3.92 26.24 23.82
CA ALA A 225 -3.11 26.53 25.00
C ALA A 225 -2.05 27.61 24.66
N PRO A 226 -2.00 28.75 25.39
CA PRO A 226 -0.99 29.77 25.15
C PRO A 226 0.41 29.20 25.45
N PRO A 227 1.45 29.63 24.71
CA PRO A 227 2.81 29.17 24.98
C PRO A 227 3.17 29.50 26.42
N THR A 228 3.64 28.50 27.16
CA THR A 228 4.16 28.68 28.51
C THR A 228 5.35 29.65 28.43
N ALA A 229 5.21 30.80 29.08
CA ALA A 229 6.29 31.77 29.18
C ALA A 229 7.41 31.19 30.06
N ASP A 230 8.55 30.90 29.44
CA ASP A 230 9.87 30.83 30.10
C ASP A 230 10.50 32.23 30.13
#